data_AF-A0A368H330-F1
#
_entry.id   AF-A0A368H330-F1
#
_cell.length_a   1.000
_cell.length_b   1.000
_cell.length_c   1.000
_cell.angle_alpha   90.00
_cell.angle_beta   90.00
_cell.angle_gamma   90.00
#
_symmetry.space_group_name_H-M   'P 1'
#
loop_
_entity.id
_entity.type
_entity.pdbx_description
1 polymer ?
#
loop_
_entity_poly.entity_id
_entity_poly.type
_entity_poly.pdbx_seq_one_letter_code
_entity_poly.pdbx_strand_id
1 'polypeptide(L)'
;MFQLCYAGSRDLDCCKVFEPTFVMMRGRCFRLTDSYYQTDVDETDRLSVFFNRVQGPLLQNSTRPQLVTYITDHHPETGLYPRVYLSLNDWNRLRFVQRKISMIPENNLCSTDPRNQGKSTCFVYNWINRVLVKPLNCTLPFFKTMLPYLAHVPVCEPMTILQHYNAVTSTIVENYKCLPACERTENYWQMTNSIDTSPSPKYAFRVEASFTELQYEDYSEIRLTTPARFISELGGQSGLFVGCSVMTFVQGILSIVVFLYDRARRTYLKHLAVPLTLR
;
A
#
# COMPACT_ATOMS: atom_id res chain seq x y z
N MET A 1 11.28 15.96 -23.95
CA MET A 1 11.03 14.54 -23.68
C MET A 1 9.67 14.14 -24.23
N PHE A 2 8.59 14.70 -23.70
CA PHE A 2 7.26 14.57 -24.29
C PHE A 2 7.19 15.27 -25.64
N GLN A 3 6.42 14.69 -26.57
CA GLN A 3 6.14 15.24 -27.90
C GLN A 3 4.68 15.70 -27.97
N LEU A 4 3.75 14.81 -27.60
CA LEU A 4 2.30 15.08 -27.57
C LEU A 4 1.66 14.29 -26.42
N CYS A 5 0.60 14.84 -25.84
CA CYS A 5 -0.25 14.16 -24.84
C CYS A 5 -1.72 14.39 -25.18
N TYR A 6 -2.52 13.35 -25.05
CA TYR A 6 -3.96 13.38 -25.28
C TYR A 6 -4.69 12.70 -24.13
N ALA A 7 -5.87 13.22 -23.79
CA ALA A 7 -6.88 12.52 -23.00
C ALA A 7 -8.08 12.27 -23.91
N GLY A 8 -8.20 11.03 -24.40
CA GLY A 8 -9.17 10.68 -25.43
C GLY A 8 -8.97 11.52 -26.70
N SER A 9 -9.92 12.43 -26.97
CA SER A 9 -9.88 13.36 -28.10
C SER A 9 -9.32 14.75 -27.76
N ARG A 10 -9.02 15.04 -26.49
CA ARG A 10 -8.59 16.36 -26.02
C ARG A 10 -7.06 16.47 -26.02
N ASP A 11 -6.55 17.55 -26.59
CA ASP A 11 -5.14 17.93 -26.46
C ASP A 11 -4.81 18.31 -25.01
N LEU A 12 -3.75 17.72 -24.46
CA LEU A 12 -3.26 18.01 -23.12
C LEU A 12 -1.87 18.65 -23.15
N ASP A 13 -1.65 19.60 -22.24
CA ASP A 13 -0.32 20.14 -21.97
C ASP A 13 0.47 19.17 -21.08
N CYS A 14 1.34 18.36 -21.70
CA CYS A 14 2.18 17.39 -21.00
C CYS A 14 2.95 17.99 -19.81
N CYS A 15 3.39 19.25 -19.90
CA CYS A 15 4.22 19.87 -18.87
C CYS A 15 3.41 20.24 -17.61
N LYS A 16 2.08 20.35 -17.72
CA LYS A 16 1.19 20.60 -16.58
C LYS A 16 0.76 19.31 -15.90
N VAL A 17 0.63 18.22 -16.65
CA VAL A 17 0.14 16.93 -16.14
C VAL A 17 1.28 16.05 -15.62
N PHE A 18 2.54 16.34 -15.98
CA PHE A 18 3.70 15.59 -15.49
C PHE A 18 4.65 16.44 -14.66
N GLU A 19 4.91 16.01 -13.43
CA GLU A 19 5.87 16.63 -12.53
C GLU A 19 7.18 15.82 -12.43
N PRO A 20 8.33 16.48 -12.19
CA PRO A 20 9.58 15.79 -11.99
C PRO A 20 9.57 15.01 -10.67
N THR A 21 9.85 13.71 -10.75
CA THR A 21 10.01 12.83 -9.59
C THR A 21 11.34 12.09 -9.65
N PHE A 22 11.72 11.40 -8.58
CA PHE A 22 12.92 10.60 -8.55
C PHE A 22 12.63 9.17 -8.15
N VAL A 23 13.18 8.25 -8.93
CA VAL A 23 13.07 6.83 -8.68
C VAL A 23 14.35 6.32 -8.06
N MET A 24 14.21 5.48 -7.03
CA MET A 24 15.31 4.81 -6.36
C MET A 24 16.29 4.21 -7.39
N MET A 25 17.57 4.58 -7.29
CA MET A 25 18.68 4.14 -8.16
C MET A 25 18.58 4.46 -9.67
N ARG A 26 17.51 5.10 -10.16
CA ARG A 26 17.35 5.42 -11.60
C ARG A 26 17.58 6.90 -11.91
N GLY A 27 17.32 7.79 -10.95
CA GLY A 27 17.46 9.23 -11.12
C GLY A 27 16.14 9.91 -11.45
N ARG A 28 16.20 10.98 -12.26
CA ARG A 28 15.05 11.84 -12.56
C ARG A 28 14.08 11.16 -13.53
N CYS A 29 12.82 11.08 -13.14
CA CYS A 29 11.70 10.63 -13.95
C CYS A 29 10.59 11.69 -13.94
N PHE A 30 9.49 11.41 -14.64
CA PHE A 30 8.31 12.25 -14.65
C PHE A 30 7.12 11.42 -14.23
N ARG A 31 6.33 11.97 -13.30
CA ARG A 31 5.15 11.32 -12.73
C ARG A 31 3.92 12.13 -13.07
N LEU A 32 2.82 11.42 -13.34
CA LEU A 32 1.51 12.02 -13.53
C LEU A 32 1.06 12.70 -12.23
N THR A 33 0.60 13.94 -12.31
CA THR A 33 0.12 14.72 -11.16
C THR A 33 -1.09 14.05 -10.54
N ASP A 34 -1.20 14.10 -9.21
CA ASP A 34 -2.33 13.50 -8.47
C ASP A 34 -3.69 14.16 -8.78
N SER A 35 -3.70 15.36 -9.38
CA SER A 35 -4.91 16.05 -9.82
C SER A 35 -5.49 15.54 -11.14
N TYR A 36 -4.80 14.64 -11.84
CA TYR A 36 -5.28 14.07 -13.10
C TYR A 36 -6.15 12.85 -12.82
N TYR A 37 -7.44 12.95 -13.18
CA TYR A 37 -8.41 11.88 -13.04
C TYR A 37 -9.02 11.56 -14.40
N GLN A 38 -9.21 10.27 -14.67
CA GLN A 38 -9.96 9.80 -15.82
C GLN A 38 -11.47 10.04 -15.56
N THR A 39 -12.14 10.65 -16.53
CA THR A 39 -13.53 11.09 -16.44
C THR A 39 -14.51 10.14 -17.15
N ASP A 40 -14.03 9.37 -18.12
CA ASP A 40 -14.83 8.43 -18.91
C ASP A 40 -14.06 7.12 -19.17
N VAL A 41 -14.72 6.07 -19.64
CA VAL A 41 -14.17 4.71 -19.73
C VAL A 41 -13.19 4.51 -20.90
N ASP A 42 -12.14 3.73 -20.65
CA ASP A 42 -11.20 3.19 -21.65
C ASP A 42 -10.85 4.13 -22.83
N GLU A 43 -11.47 3.95 -24.00
CA GLU A 43 -11.13 4.64 -25.25
C GLU A 43 -11.52 6.12 -25.27
N THR A 44 -12.58 6.51 -24.54
CA THR A 44 -13.12 7.87 -24.61
C THR A 44 -12.25 8.88 -23.86
N ASP A 45 -11.51 8.42 -22.84
CA ASP A 45 -10.64 9.27 -22.02
C ASP A 45 -9.30 8.60 -21.65
N ARG A 46 -8.76 7.76 -22.53
CA ARG A 46 -7.40 7.19 -22.36
C ARG A 46 -6.35 8.29 -22.38
N LEU A 47 -5.34 8.15 -21.53
CA LEU A 47 -4.15 8.98 -21.58
C LEU A 47 -3.19 8.42 -22.64
N SER A 48 -3.04 9.10 -23.77
CA SER A 48 -2.07 8.76 -24.82
C SER A 48 -0.88 9.71 -24.76
N VAL A 49 0.31 9.17 -24.57
CA VAL A 49 1.55 9.95 -24.46
C VAL A 49 2.55 9.50 -25.52
N PHE A 50 3.06 10.48 -26.25
CA PHE A 50 4.05 10.30 -27.30
C PHE A 50 5.38 10.89 -26.83
N PHE A 51 6.44 10.10 -26.89
CA PHE A 51 7.78 10.55 -26.51
C PHE A 51 8.64 10.78 -27.75
N ASN A 52 9.42 11.85 -27.67
CA ASN A 52 10.45 12.16 -28.65
C ASN A 52 11.47 11.01 -28.75
N ARG A 53 12.06 10.87 -29.94
CA ARG A 53 13.20 9.97 -30.12
C ARG A 53 14.35 10.43 -29.23
N VAL A 54 14.79 9.56 -28.33
CA VAL A 54 15.95 9.86 -27.49
C VAL A 54 17.17 9.90 -28.40
N GLN A 55 17.82 11.06 -28.44
CA GLN A 55 19.08 11.29 -29.15
C GLN A 55 20.12 11.69 -28.12
N GLY A 56 21.33 11.15 -28.22
CA GLY A 56 22.41 11.56 -27.34
C GLY A 56 23.69 10.75 -27.51
N PRO A 57 24.84 11.30 -27.09
CA PRO A 57 26.15 10.66 -27.23
C PRO A 57 26.29 9.38 -26.38
N LEU A 58 25.40 9.19 -25.38
CA LEU A 58 25.38 8.01 -24.51
C LEU A 58 24.67 6.80 -25.14
N LEU A 59 23.93 7.00 -26.24
CA LEU A 59 23.32 5.92 -26.99
C LEU A 59 24.36 5.33 -27.94
N GLN A 60 25.12 4.34 -27.48
CA GLN A 60 25.99 3.56 -28.35
C GLN A 60 25.14 2.76 -29.35
N ASN A 61 25.68 2.55 -30.56
CA ASN A 61 24.99 1.88 -31.68
C ASN A 61 24.47 0.45 -31.40
N SER A 62 24.89 -0.19 -30.30
CA SER A 62 24.57 -1.59 -30.00
C SER A 62 23.30 -1.78 -29.16
N THR A 63 22.73 -0.74 -28.55
CA THR A 63 21.59 -0.88 -27.62
C THR A 63 20.31 -0.27 -28.18
N ARG A 64 19.25 -1.09 -28.30
CA ARG A 64 17.90 -0.58 -28.60
C ARG A 64 17.43 0.28 -27.42
N PRO A 65 17.09 1.57 -27.63
CA PRO A 65 16.63 2.42 -26.55
C PRO A 65 15.27 1.92 -26.02
N GLN A 66 15.10 1.97 -24.70
CA GLN A 66 13.86 1.61 -24.01
C GLN A 66 13.50 2.69 -23.00
N LEU A 67 12.20 2.95 -22.87
CA LEU A 67 11.68 3.75 -21.76
C LEU A 67 11.17 2.81 -20.66
N VAL A 68 11.24 3.26 -19.42
CA VAL A 68 10.76 2.50 -18.26
C VAL A 68 9.62 3.28 -17.62
N THR A 69 8.49 2.61 -17.45
CA THR A 69 7.33 3.13 -16.73
C THR A 69 7.23 2.41 -15.39
N TYR A 70 7.06 3.18 -14.32
CA TYR A 70 6.84 2.65 -12.98
C TYR A 70 5.37 2.84 -12.61
N ILE A 71 4.76 1.80 -12.04
CA ILE A 71 3.36 1.84 -11.62
C ILE A 71 3.34 1.98 -10.11
N THR A 72 3.10 3.21 -9.66
CA THR A 72 3.15 3.62 -8.25
C THR A 72 1.77 4.02 -7.73
N ASP A 73 1.72 4.28 -6.44
CA ASP A 73 0.61 4.91 -5.75
C ASP A 73 0.82 6.42 -5.61
N HIS A 74 -0.07 7.08 -4.86
CA HIS A 74 -0.06 8.52 -4.66
C HIS A 74 1.10 9.01 -3.75
N HIS A 75 1.79 8.12 -3.03
CA HIS A 75 2.91 8.48 -2.18
C HIS A 75 4.14 8.89 -3.00
N PRO A 76 4.96 9.86 -2.52
CA PRO A 76 6.08 10.37 -3.31
C PRO A 76 7.14 9.31 -3.57
N GLU A 77 7.41 8.40 -2.62
CA GLU A 77 8.47 7.41 -2.76
C GLU A 77 8.21 6.42 -3.91
N THR A 78 9.04 6.47 -4.95
CA THR A 78 8.97 5.51 -6.06
C THR A 78 10.08 4.47 -5.96
N GLY A 79 9.68 3.23 -5.73
CA GLY A 79 10.58 2.07 -5.71
C GLY A 79 10.97 1.59 -7.12
N LEU A 80 11.74 0.50 -7.17
CA LEU A 80 12.19 -0.11 -8.44
C LEU A 80 11.10 -0.94 -9.15
N TYR A 81 10.08 -1.36 -8.41
CA TYR A 81 9.06 -2.31 -8.88
C TYR A 81 7.67 -1.89 -8.40
N PRO A 82 6.60 -2.21 -9.15
CA PRO A 82 6.62 -2.83 -10.48
C PRO A 82 7.04 -1.83 -11.58
N ARG A 83 7.77 -2.34 -12.58
CA ARG A 83 8.25 -1.57 -13.74
C ARG A 83 7.91 -2.28 -15.04
N VAL A 84 7.63 -1.50 -16.06
CA VAL A 84 7.30 -1.97 -17.41
C VAL A 84 8.23 -1.28 -18.40
N TYR A 85 8.72 -2.03 -19.39
CA TYR A 85 9.58 -1.50 -20.44
C TYR A 85 8.74 -1.19 -21.67
N LEU A 86 8.91 0.02 -22.22
CA LEU A 86 8.32 0.43 -23.48
C LEU A 86 9.36 0.26 -24.59
N SER A 87 8.98 -0.50 -25.61
CA SER A 87 9.81 -0.76 -26.78
C SER A 87 9.72 0.37 -27.80
N LEU A 88 10.81 0.54 -28.56
CA LEU A 88 10.92 1.53 -29.63
C LEU A 88 9.99 1.18 -30.80
N ASN A 89 9.23 2.16 -31.29
CA ASN A 89 8.26 2.06 -32.40
C ASN A 89 7.12 1.05 -32.16
N ASP A 90 6.91 0.64 -30.91
CA ASP A 90 5.77 -0.18 -30.51
C ASP A 90 4.68 0.72 -29.92
N TRP A 91 3.43 0.35 -30.21
CA TRP A 91 2.27 0.83 -29.47
C TRP A 91 2.14 0.01 -28.20
N ASN A 92 2.27 0.67 -27.05
CA ASN A 92 2.19 0.05 -25.74
C ASN A 92 0.90 0.48 -25.05
N ARG A 93 0.02 -0.46 -24.73
CA ARG A 93 -1.24 -0.19 -24.02
C ARG A 93 -1.22 -0.80 -22.63
N LEU A 94 -1.47 0.03 -21.63
CA LEU A 94 -1.59 -0.33 -20.23
C LEU A 94 -3.06 -0.16 -19.81
N ARG A 95 -3.70 -1.27 -19.46
CA ARG A 95 -5.04 -1.27 -18.87
C ARG A 95 -4.94 -1.49 -17.38
N PHE A 96 -5.62 -0.65 -16.61
CA PHE A 96 -5.63 -0.69 -15.16
C PHE A 96 -6.99 -1.15 -14.62
N VAL A 97 -6.93 -1.90 -13.53
CA VAL A 97 -8.08 -2.24 -12.68
C VAL A 97 -7.71 -1.86 -11.26
N GLN A 98 -8.54 -1.05 -10.62
CA GLN A 98 -8.27 -0.55 -9.28
C GLN A 98 -8.92 -1.45 -8.22
N ARG A 99 -8.17 -1.75 -7.17
CA ARG A 99 -8.64 -2.48 -5.98
C ARG A 99 -8.44 -1.64 -4.75
N LYS A 100 -9.47 -1.53 -3.92
CA LYS A 100 -9.37 -1.01 -2.57
C LYS A 100 -9.31 -2.20 -1.62
N ILE A 101 -8.32 -2.23 -0.74
CA ILE A 101 -8.12 -3.31 0.20
C ILE A 101 -8.09 -2.70 1.60
N SER A 102 -8.97 -3.21 2.48
CA SER A 102 -9.09 -2.81 3.88
C SER A 102 -8.96 -4.06 4.77
N MET A 103 -7.89 -4.11 5.55
CA MET A 103 -7.54 -5.23 6.43
C MET A 103 -7.70 -4.85 7.90
N ILE A 104 -7.97 -5.84 8.75
CA ILE A 104 -8.07 -5.62 10.20
C ILE A 104 -6.66 -5.48 10.79
N PRO A 105 -6.33 -4.39 11.50
CA PRO A 105 -4.96 -4.08 11.91
C PRO A 105 -4.36 -5.02 12.97
N GLU A 106 -5.19 -5.81 13.66
CA GLU A 106 -4.77 -6.67 14.78
C GLU A 106 -4.01 -7.93 14.33
N ASN A 107 -4.12 -8.31 13.05
CA ASN A 107 -3.59 -9.59 12.55
C ASN A 107 -2.09 -9.59 12.23
N ASN A 108 -1.33 -8.52 12.53
CA ASN A 108 0.12 -8.37 12.22
C ASN A 108 0.50 -8.57 10.73
N LEU A 109 -0.47 -8.69 9.82
CA LEU A 109 -0.25 -8.85 8.38
C LEU A 109 -0.18 -7.51 7.64
N CYS A 110 -0.65 -6.44 8.26
CA CYS A 110 -0.65 -5.09 7.72
C CYS A 110 -0.19 -4.09 8.80
N SER A 111 0.11 -2.87 8.37
CA SER A 111 0.57 -1.80 9.25
C SER A 111 -0.22 -0.51 9.07
N THR A 112 -0.44 0.20 10.17
CA THR A 112 -0.99 1.56 10.21
C THR A 112 0.09 2.62 10.42
N ASP A 113 1.38 2.23 10.44
CA ASP A 113 2.51 3.17 10.56
C ASP A 113 2.59 4.06 9.31
N PRO A 114 2.74 5.39 9.45
CA PRO A 114 2.98 6.31 8.33
C PRO A 114 4.07 5.85 7.35
N ARG A 115 5.12 5.18 7.85
CA ARG A 115 6.26 4.71 7.05
C ARG A 115 5.93 3.51 6.15
N ASN A 116 4.79 2.87 6.37
CA ASN A 116 4.31 1.71 5.62
C ASN A 116 3.08 2.01 4.76
N GLN A 117 2.63 3.27 4.69
CA GLN A 117 1.39 3.64 3.98
C GLN A 117 1.53 3.50 2.47
N GLY A 118 2.66 3.94 1.91
CA GLY A 118 2.88 3.81 0.49
C GLY A 118 3.46 2.47 0.08
N LYS A 119 3.12 2.05 -1.14
CA LYS A 119 3.53 0.76 -1.71
C LYS A 119 5.05 0.55 -1.68
N SER A 120 5.80 1.62 -1.91
CA SER A 120 7.28 1.60 -1.88
C SER A 120 7.89 2.40 -0.72
N THR A 121 7.08 3.08 0.09
CA THR A 121 7.57 4.03 1.12
C THR A 121 8.49 3.35 2.13
N CYS A 122 8.08 2.22 2.72
CA CYS A 122 8.91 1.50 3.67
C CYS A 122 10.24 1.04 3.06
N PHE A 123 10.18 0.55 1.82
CA PHE A 123 11.34 0.02 1.12
C PHE A 123 12.36 1.12 0.79
N VAL A 124 11.87 2.23 0.21
CA VAL A 124 12.70 3.38 -0.14
C VAL A 124 13.26 4.04 1.10
N TYR A 125 12.45 4.22 2.15
CA TYR A 125 12.88 4.77 3.43
C TYR A 125 14.03 3.95 4.04
N ASN A 126 13.88 2.62 4.10
CA ASN A 126 14.90 1.74 4.66
C ASN A 126 16.17 1.72 3.81
N TRP A 127 16.04 1.74 2.48
CA TRP A 127 17.20 1.83 1.58
C TRP A 127 17.95 3.16 1.77
N ILE A 128 17.25 4.30 1.76
CA ILE A 128 17.88 5.62 2.01
C ILE A 128 18.60 5.59 3.36
N ASN A 129 17.92 5.10 4.40
CA ASN A 129 18.47 5.12 5.75
C ASN A 129 19.72 4.22 5.88
N ARG A 130 19.71 3.01 5.31
CA ARG A 130 20.81 2.05 5.45
C ARG A 130 21.96 2.25 4.47
N VAL A 131 21.68 2.73 3.26
CA VAL A 131 22.68 2.85 2.18
C VAL A 131 23.26 4.26 2.10
N LEU A 132 22.48 5.30 2.47
CA LEU A 132 22.93 6.69 2.40
C LEU A 132 23.11 7.30 3.79
N VAL A 133 22.05 7.39 4.59
CA VAL A 133 22.07 8.19 5.82
C VAL A 133 22.97 7.60 6.89
N LYS A 134 22.84 6.31 7.23
CA LYS A 134 23.69 5.67 8.26
C LYS A 134 25.18 5.59 7.90
N PRO A 135 25.58 5.16 6.69
CA PRO A 135 27.00 5.01 6.35
C PRO A 135 27.66 6.34 5.94
N LEU A 136 26.93 7.24 5.26
CA LEU A 136 27.52 8.46 4.68
C LEU A 136 27.10 9.73 5.42
N ASN A 137 26.14 9.67 6.35
CA ASN A 137 25.57 10.83 7.07
C ASN A 137 25.05 11.95 6.15
N CYS A 138 24.67 11.59 4.92
CA CYS A 138 24.21 12.52 3.90
C CYS A 138 23.18 11.86 2.99
N THR A 139 22.46 12.68 2.21
CA THR A 139 21.46 12.22 1.24
C THR A 139 21.75 12.77 -0.16
N LEU A 140 21.09 12.21 -1.16
CA LEU A 140 21.18 12.72 -2.52
C LEU A 140 20.37 14.02 -2.67
N PRO A 141 20.82 14.97 -3.51
CA PRO A 141 20.21 16.31 -3.61
C PRO A 141 18.70 16.27 -3.85
N PHE A 142 18.26 15.34 -4.68
CA PHE A 142 16.87 15.20 -5.09
C PHE A 142 15.95 14.63 -4.00
N PHE A 143 16.47 13.75 -3.15
CA PHE A 143 15.67 13.22 -2.04
C PHE A 143 15.42 14.29 -0.98
N LYS A 144 16.36 15.21 -0.79
CA LYS A 144 16.20 16.33 0.14
C LYS A 144 15.04 17.25 -0.23
N THR A 145 14.86 17.52 -1.52
CA THR A 145 13.77 18.39 -2.01
C THR A 145 12.42 17.68 -2.04
N MET A 146 12.43 16.37 -2.32
CA MET A 146 11.22 15.59 -2.55
C MET A 146 10.63 15.00 -1.27
N LEU A 147 11.47 14.68 -0.28
CA LEU A 147 11.07 13.93 0.92
C LEU A 147 11.25 14.83 2.17
N PRO A 148 10.15 15.28 2.80
CA PRO A 148 10.21 16.21 3.92
C PRO A 148 11.06 15.73 5.10
N TYR A 149 11.06 14.42 5.38
CA TYR A 149 11.81 13.83 6.49
C TYR A 149 13.35 13.85 6.30
N LEU A 150 13.84 14.21 5.11
CA LEU A 150 15.27 14.35 4.82
C LEU A 150 15.72 15.81 4.75
N ALA A 151 14.84 16.78 5.03
CA ALA A 151 15.16 18.20 4.94
C ALA A 151 16.38 18.61 5.81
N HIS A 152 16.54 17.97 6.98
CA HIS A 152 17.63 18.24 7.92
C HIS A 152 18.95 17.53 7.56
N VAL A 153 18.92 16.56 6.64
CA VAL A 153 20.11 15.79 6.25
C VAL A 153 20.93 16.61 5.23
N PRO A 154 22.27 16.69 5.36
CA PRO A 154 23.11 17.37 4.37
C PRO A 154 23.15 16.59 3.05
N VAL A 155 23.43 17.31 1.97
CA VAL A 155 23.59 16.70 0.64
C VAL A 155 24.99 16.14 0.52
N CYS A 156 25.14 14.91 0.02
CA CYS A 156 26.44 14.28 -0.18
C CYS A 156 27.27 15.01 -1.25
N GLU A 157 28.57 15.14 -1.02
CA GLU A 157 29.49 15.54 -2.08
C GLU A 157 29.57 14.45 -3.16
N PRO A 158 29.69 14.82 -4.45
CA PRO A 158 29.73 13.85 -5.54
C PRO A 158 30.84 12.80 -5.38
N MET A 159 32.00 13.18 -4.82
CA MET A 159 33.12 12.26 -4.64
C MET A 159 32.81 11.13 -3.66
N THR A 160 32.08 11.43 -2.58
CA THR A 160 31.65 10.43 -1.59
C THR A 160 30.73 9.38 -2.22
N ILE A 161 29.83 9.80 -3.10
CA ILE A 161 28.94 8.89 -3.84
C ILE A 161 29.73 8.05 -4.85
N LEU A 162 30.70 8.64 -5.54
CA LEU A 162 31.55 7.90 -6.48
C LEU A 162 32.39 6.82 -5.79
N GLN A 163 32.93 7.11 -4.60
CA GLN A 163 33.68 6.12 -3.81
C GLN A 163 32.81 4.94 -3.37
N HIS A 164 31.53 5.18 -3.10
CA HIS A 164 30.58 4.16 -2.66
C HIS A 164 29.59 3.74 -3.75
N TYR A 165 29.92 4.00 -5.02
CA TYR A 165 28.98 3.85 -6.14
C TYR A 165 28.36 2.45 -6.21
N ASN A 166 29.18 1.41 -6.06
CA ASN A 166 28.73 0.02 -6.09
C ASN A 166 27.71 -0.31 -4.99
N ALA A 167 27.84 0.29 -3.80
CA ALA A 167 26.88 0.09 -2.72
C ALA A 167 25.57 0.86 -2.99
N VAL A 168 25.68 2.10 -3.49
CA VAL A 168 24.52 2.95 -3.81
C VAL A 168 23.68 2.40 -4.97
N THR A 169 24.32 1.84 -6.00
CA THR A 169 23.65 1.30 -7.19
C THR A 169 23.45 -0.21 -7.16
N SER A 170 23.72 -0.86 -6.02
CA SER A 170 23.56 -2.31 -5.89
C SER A 170 22.10 -2.71 -6.09
N THR A 171 21.85 -3.66 -6.98
CA THR A 171 20.54 -4.31 -7.14
C THR A 171 20.28 -5.39 -6.09
N ILE A 172 21.31 -5.75 -5.30
CA ILE A 172 21.18 -6.68 -4.19
C ILE A 172 20.58 -5.89 -3.03
N VAL A 173 19.29 -6.10 -2.78
CA VAL A 173 18.58 -5.39 -1.71
C VAL A 173 18.26 -6.36 -0.58
N GLU A 174 18.51 -5.92 0.66
CA GLU A 174 18.17 -6.66 1.86
C GLU A 174 16.64 -6.77 2.03
N ASN A 175 16.20 -7.83 2.70
CA ASN A 175 14.79 -7.96 3.08
C ASN A 175 14.50 -7.09 4.31
N TYR A 176 13.85 -5.95 4.09
CA TYR A 176 13.52 -4.98 5.15
C TYR A 176 12.27 -5.33 5.98
N LYS A 177 11.63 -6.50 5.76
CA LYS A 177 10.39 -6.93 6.46
C LYS A 177 9.31 -5.83 6.48
N CYS A 178 9.07 -5.21 5.33
CA CYS A 178 8.03 -4.20 5.18
C CYS A 178 6.65 -4.86 5.14
N LEU A 179 5.74 -4.41 5.99
CA LEU A 179 4.33 -4.81 5.94
C LEU A 179 3.55 -3.84 5.03
N PRO A 180 2.55 -4.32 4.27
CA PRO A 180 1.66 -3.44 3.51
C PRO A 180 0.78 -2.60 4.45
N ALA A 181 0.28 -1.47 3.94
CA ALA A 181 -0.71 -0.68 4.66
C ALA A 181 -2.03 -1.46 4.83
N CYS A 182 -2.69 -1.30 5.98
CA CYS A 182 -3.99 -1.94 6.21
C CYS A 182 -5.08 -1.39 5.29
N GLU A 183 -5.03 -0.10 4.98
CA GLU A 183 -5.85 0.51 3.93
C GLU A 183 -4.95 0.88 2.76
N ARG A 184 -5.20 0.29 1.59
CA ARG A 184 -4.43 0.63 0.40
C ARG A 184 -5.23 0.47 -0.88
N THR A 185 -4.81 1.24 -1.88
CA THR A 185 -5.29 1.10 -3.25
C THR A 185 -4.22 0.43 -4.10
N GLU A 186 -4.59 -0.65 -4.78
CA GLU A 186 -3.71 -1.37 -5.68
C GLU A 186 -4.23 -1.29 -7.11
N ASN A 187 -3.36 -0.86 -8.02
CA ASN A 187 -3.64 -0.87 -9.44
C ASN A 187 -3.06 -2.14 -10.04
N TYR A 188 -3.94 -3.08 -10.37
CA TYR A 188 -3.59 -4.20 -11.21
C TYR A 188 -3.51 -3.72 -12.65
N TRP A 189 -2.59 -4.29 -13.43
CA TRP A 189 -2.34 -3.82 -14.78
C TRP A 189 -2.12 -4.98 -15.74
N GLN A 190 -2.55 -4.76 -16.98
CA GLN A 190 -2.26 -5.64 -18.10
C GLN A 190 -1.66 -4.80 -19.22
N MET A 191 -0.53 -5.27 -19.75
CA MET A 191 0.12 -4.64 -20.89
C MET A 191 -0.13 -5.45 -22.16
N THR A 192 -0.50 -4.76 -23.23
CA THR A 192 -0.50 -5.29 -24.59
C THR A 192 0.42 -4.43 -25.44
N ASN A 193 1.26 -5.06 -26.25
CA ASN A 193 2.10 -4.37 -27.22
C ASN A 193 1.81 -4.85 -28.64
N SER A 194 1.88 -3.93 -29.60
CA SER A 194 1.91 -4.27 -31.01
C SER A 194 2.81 -3.31 -31.76
N ILE A 195 3.11 -3.63 -33.02
CA ILE A 195 3.76 -2.69 -33.93
C ILE A 195 2.86 -1.45 -34.05
N ASP A 196 3.45 -0.26 -33.95
CA ASP A 196 2.71 0.97 -34.18
C ASP A 196 2.36 1.09 -35.67
N THR A 197 1.08 1.18 -35.99
CA THR A 197 0.56 1.22 -37.37
C THR A 197 0.57 2.63 -37.97
N SER A 198 0.78 3.68 -37.17
CA SER A 198 0.88 5.06 -37.62
C SER A 198 2.20 5.74 -37.23
N PRO A 199 3.36 5.11 -37.50
CA PRO A 199 4.65 5.60 -37.03
C PRO A 199 4.98 6.96 -37.65
N SER A 200 5.44 7.90 -36.83
CA SER A 200 5.93 9.20 -37.29
C SER A 200 7.42 9.33 -37.00
N PRO A 201 8.21 10.00 -37.86
CA PRO A 201 9.62 10.28 -37.55
C PRO A 201 9.79 11.20 -36.33
N LYS A 202 8.73 11.89 -35.90
CA LYS A 202 8.75 12.86 -34.79
C LYS A 202 8.67 12.23 -33.40
N TYR A 203 8.14 11.01 -33.28
CA TYR A 203 8.09 10.29 -32.00
C TYR A 203 8.69 8.90 -32.16
N ALA A 204 9.01 8.26 -31.03
CA ALA A 204 9.63 6.94 -31.06
C ALA A 204 9.03 5.97 -30.04
N PHE A 205 8.35 6.48 -29.02
CA PHE A 205 7.62 5.64 -28.06
C PHE A 205 6.22 6.20 -27.92
N ARG A 206 5.25 5.29 -27.89
CA ARG A 206 3.84 5.59 -27.63
C ARG A 206 3.36 4.71 -26.49
N VAL A 207 2.77 5.33 -25.49
CA VAL A 207 2.10 4.62 -24.40
C VAL A 207 0.69 5.15 -24.26
N GLU A 208 -0.25 4.23 -24.10
CA GLU A 208 -1.64 4.54 -23.77
C GLU A 208 -1.99 3.88 -22.45
N ALA A 209 -2.55 4.65 -21.54
CA ALA A 209 -2.93 4.22 -20.20
C ALA A 209 -4.40 4.55 -19.95
N SER A 210 -5.18 3.57 -19.52
CA SER A 210 -6.59 3.76 -19.17
C SER A 210 -7.05 2.77 -18.12
N PHE A 211 -8.06 3.17 -17.35
CA PHE A 211 -8.92 2.24 -16.62
C PHE A 211 -9.99 1.69 -17.57
N THR A 212 -10.13 0.36 -17.60
CA THR A 212 -11.13 -0.30 -18.45
C THR A 212 -12.55 0.09 -18.03
N GLU A 213 -12.78 0.12 -16.72
CA GLU A 213 -14.05 0.47 -16.10
C GLU A 213 -13.78 1.52 -15.01
N LEU A 214 -14.66 2.50 -14.88
CA LEU A 214 -14.62 3.49 -13.79
C LEU A 214 -15.23 2.91 -12.51
N GLN A 215 -14.79 1.71 -12.15
CA GLN A 215 -15.19 0.98 -10.97
C GLN A 215 -13.94 0.48 -10.26
N TYR A 216 -14.07 0.20 -8.96
CA TYR A 216 -13.02 -0.44 -8.19
C TYR A 216 -13.57 -1.63 -7.43
N GLU A 217 -12.75 -2.65 -7.28
CA GLU A 217 -13.09 -3.82 -6.46
C GLU A 217 -12.78 -3.49 -5.00
N ASP A 218 -13.76 -3.65 -4.10
CA ASP A 218 -13.57 -3.41 -2.66
C ASP A 218 -13.41 -4.74 -1.92
N TYR A 219 -12.23 -4.96 -1.37
CA TYR A 219 -11.88 -6.12 -0.55
C TYR A 219 -11.74 -5.67 0.90
N SER A 220 -12.73 -6.00 1.72
CA SER A 220 -12.72 -5.70 3.15
C SER A 220 -12.67 -6.99 3.97
N GLU A 221 -11.74 -7.03 4.93
CA GLU A 221 -11.75 -8.03 5.98
C GLU A 221 -12.82 -7.69 7.00
N ILE A 222 -13.84 -8.53 7.10
CA ILE A 222 -14.92 -8.39 8.07
C ILE A 222 -14.78 -9.43 9.19
N ARG A 223 -15.05 -9.03 10.43
CA ARG A 223 -15.12 -9.98 11.55
C ARG A 223 -16.36 -10.85 11.40
N LEU A 224 -16.17 -12.14 11.17
CA LEU A 224 -17.26 -13.12 11.11
C LEU A 224 -17.98 -13.27 12.46
N THR A 225 -17.23 -13.20 13.56
CA THR A 225 -17.73 -13.30 14.94
C THR A 225 -17.61 -11.97 15.65
N THR A 226 -18.73 -11.27 15.81
CA THR A 226 -18.83 -10.11 16.70
C THR A 226 -19.29 -10.56 18.08
N PRO A 227 -18.97 -9.83 19.17
CA PRO A 227 -19.47 -10.17 20.50
C PRO A 227 -21.01 -10.29 20.55
N ALA A 228 -21.71 -9.42 19.83
CA ALA A 228 -23.17 -9.48 19.69
C ALA A 228 -23.65 -10.77 19.01
N ARG A 229 -23.01 -11.16 17.90
CA ARG A 229 -23.33 -12.42 17.21
C ARG A 229 -23.02 -13.63 18.10
N PHE A 230 -21.90 -13.62 18.80
CA PHE A 230 -21.53 -14.66 19.76
C PHE A 230 -22.57 -14.81 20.88
N ILE A 231 -22.99 -13.70 21.49
CA ILE A 231 -24.04 -13.70 22.53
C ILE A 231 -25.36 -14.21 21.96
N SER A 232 -25.71 -13.79 20.74
CA SER A 232 -26.94 -14.23 20.06
C SER A 232 -26.94 -15.73 19.75
N GLU A 233 -25.82 -16.28 19.27
CA GLU A 233 -25.69 -17.71 18.95
C GLU A 233 -25.69 -18.55 20.24
N LEU A 234 -24.96 -18.12 21.28
CA LEU A 234 -24.94 -18.79 22.57
C LEU A 234 -26.32 -18.76 23.23
N GLY A 235 -26.97 -17.59 23.27
CA GLY A 235 -28.31 -17.43 23.84
C GLY A 235 -29.38 -18.19 23.05
N GLY A 236 -29.24 -18.26 21.72
CA GLY A 236 -30.12 -19.05 20.86
C GLY A 236 -30.01 -20.55 21.16
N GLN A 237 -28.80 -21.09 21.24
CA GLN A 237 -28.59 -22.51 21.55
C GLN A 237 -28.97 -22.85 23.00
N SER A 238 -28.60 -22.02 23.98
CA SER A 238 -28.94 -22.26 25.39
C SER A 238 -30.46 -22.14 25.64
N GLY A 239 -31.11 -21.18 24.99
CA GLY A 239 -32.56 -20.99 25.06
C GLY A 239 -33.34 -22.12 24.38
N LEU A 240 -32.89 -22.60 23.22
CA LEU A 240 -33.58 -23.65 22.46
C LEU A 240 -33.45 -25.04 23.12
N PHE A 241 -32.25 -25.41 23.58
CA PHE A 241 -31.98 -26.77 24.04
C PHE A 241 -32.14 -26.95 25.56
N VAL A 242 -31.80 -25.92 26.35
CA VAL A 242 -31.83 -26.00 27.82
C VAL A 242 -32.99 -25.19 28.39
N GLY A 243 -33.60 -24.29 27.62
CA GLY A 243 -34.59 -23.34 28.14
C GLY A 243 -34.01 -22.37 29.18
N CYS A 244 -32.68 -22.27 29.24
CA CYS A 244 -31.97 -21.48 30.25
C CYS A 244 -31.60 -20.11 29.69
N SER A 245 -31.90 -19.09 30.47
CA SER A 245 -31.48 -17.70 30.23
C SER A 245 -30.42 -17.27 31.24
N VAL A 246 -29.86 -16.08 31.03
CA VAL A 246 -28.98 -15.43 32.03
C VAL A 246 -29.69 -15.35 33.39
N MET A 247 -31.00 -15.10 33.40
CA MET A 247 -31.79 -15.04 34.63
C MET A 247 -31.84 -16.40 35.35
N THR A 248 -31.94 -17.49 34.61
CA THR A 248 -31.91 -18.85 35.17
C THR A 248 -30.56 -19.14 35.83
N PHE A 249 -29.46 -18.65 35.25
CA PHE A 249 -28.12 -18.80 35.81
C PHE A 249 -27.96 -18.00 37.12
N VAL A 250 -28.43 -16.75 37.14
CA VAL A 250 -28.42 -15.89 38.34
C VAL A 250 -29.27 -16.51 39.46
N GLN A 251 -30.46 -17.03 39.14
CA GLN A 251 -31.33 -17.72 40.09
C GLN A 251 -30.69 -19.00 40.65
N GLY A 252 -29.98 -19.76 39.81
CA GLY A 252 -29.23 -20.94 40.24
C GLY A 252 -28.12 -20.59 41.25
N ILE A 253 -27.31 -19.57 40.94
CA ILE A 253 -26.24 -19.11 41.84
C ILE A 253 -26.83 -18.61 43.16
N LEU A 254 -27.87 -17.77 43.13
CA LEU A 254 -28.53 -17.28 44.35
C LEU A 254 -29.08 -18.43 45.20
N SER A 255 -29.71 -19.43 44.57
CA SER A 255 -30.24 -20.60 45.29
C SER A 255 -29.13 -21.42 45.93
N ILE A 256 -27.99 -21.61 45.25
CA ILE A 256 -26.82 -22.28 45.82
C ILE A 256 -26.26 -21.49 47.00
N VAL A 257 -26.12 -20.17 46.88
CA VAL A 257 -25.62 -19.30 47.97
C VAL A 257 -26.55 -19.35 49.18
N VAL A 258 -27.87 -19.24 48.97
CA VAL A 258 -28.86 -19.35 50.06
C VAL A 258 -28.82 -20.73 50.70
N PHE A 259 -28.70 -21.80 49.91
CA PHE A 259 -28.59 -23.16 50.43
C PHE A 259 -27.31 -23.35 51.27
N LEU A 260 -26.17 -22.86 50.79
CA LEU A 260 -24.90 -22.89 51.53
C LEU A 260 -24.99 -22.07 52.81
N TYR A 261 -25.60 -20.89 52.76
CA TYR A 261 -25.81 -20.05 53.94
C TYR A 261 -26.71 -20.72 54.97
N ASP A 262 -27.85 -21.30 54.57
CA ASP A 262 -28.75 -21.99 55.50
C ASP A 262 -28.10 -23.26 56.06
N ARG A 263 -27.32 -23.99 55.26
CA ARG A 263 -26.55 -25.14 55.74
C ARG A 263 -25.44 -24.75 56.71
N ALA A 264 -24.72 -23.66 56.45
CA ALA A 264 -23.73 -23.11 57.37
C ALA A 264 -24.40 -22.63 58.67
N ARG A 265 -25.53 -21.93 58.58
CA ARG A 265 -26.32 -21.46 59.74
C ARG A 265 -26.84 -22.61 60.59
N ARG A 266 -27.39 -23.67 59.98
CA ARG A 266 -27.85 -24.87 60.72
C ARG A 266 -26.69 -25.59 61.39
N THR A 267 -25.54 -25.68 60.75
CA THR A 267 -24.33 -26.29 61.34
C THR A 267 -23.79 -25.43 62.49
N TYR A 268 -23.77 -24.11 62.34
CA TYR A 268 -23.42 -23.16 63.39
C TYR A 268 -24.36 -23.27 64.61
N LEU A 269 -25.67 -23.31 64.39
CA LEU A 269 -26.65 -23.49 65.48
C LEU A 269 -26.51 -24.85 66.18
N LYS A 270 -26.19 -25.94 65.44
CA LYS A 270 -26.03 -27.27 66.03
C LYS A 270 -24.70 -27.48 66.78
N HIS A 271 -23.63 -26.79 66.40
CA HIS A 271 -22.30 -27.02 66.99
C HIS A 271 -21.80 -25.89 67.90
N LEU A 272 -22.32 -24.66 67.76
CA LEU A 272 -21.83 -23.49 68.50
C LEU A 272 -22.85 -22.90 69.49
N ALA A 273 -24.16 -23.16 69.34
CA ALA A 273 -25.18 -22.67 70.28
C ALA A 273 -25.51 -23.63 71.44
N VAL A 274 -25.11 -24.91 71.34
CA VAL A 274 -25.42 -25.92 72.37
C VAL A 274 -24.44 -25.96 73.56
N PRO A 275 -23.17 -25.49 73.52
CA PRO A 275 -22.35 -25.49 74.75
C PRO A 275 -22.52 -24.22 75.60
N LEU A 276 -23.40 -23.28 75.25
CA LEU A 276 -23.58 -22.00 75.98
C LEU A 276 -24.85 -21.93 76.85
N THR A 277 -25.66 -22.98 76.89
CA THR A 277 -26.87 -23.07 77.74
C THR A 277 -26.73 -24.05 78.91
N LEU A 278 -25.49 -24.42 79.27
CA LEU A 278 -25.15 -25.19 80.47
C LEU A 278 -23.98 -24.53 81.20
N ARG A 279 -24.27 -23.38 81.82
CA ARG A 279 -23.56 -22.94 83.02
C ARG A 279 -24.45 -22.06 83.88
#